data_AF-A0A3P1T511-F1
#
_entry.id   AF-A0A3P1T511-F1
#
_cell.length_a   1.000
_cell.length_b   1.000
_cell.length_c   1.000
_cell.angle_alpha   90.00
_cell.angle_beta   90.00
_cell.angle_gamma   90.00
#
_symmetry.space_group_name_H-M   'P 1'
#
loop_
_entity.id
_entity.type
_entity.pdbx_description
1 polymer ?
#
loop_
_entity_poly.entity_id
_entity_poly.type
_entity_poly.pdbx_seq_one_letter_code
_entity_poly.pdbx_strand_id
1 'polypeptide(L)' 'MTRKIAVSLPDEQVEMIQRAVQQGRAASVSGFISQAVARADREDSLRLLLEELDRDLGAVSAEDLAWADRELGLA' A
#
# COMPACT_ATOMS: atom_id res chain seq x y z
N MET A 1 -2.01 -22.17 4.87
CA MET A 1 -3.43 -22.56 4.86
C MET A 1 -4.24 -21.41 4.27
N THR A 2 -5.23 -21.68 3.43
CA THR A 2 -6.11 -20.64 2.84
C THR A 2 -7.57 -20.99 3.09
N ARG A 3 -8.39 -19.99 3.39
CA ARG A 3 -9.85 -20.15 3.59
C ARG A 3 -10.60 -19.46 2.45
N LYS A 4 -11.62 -20.11 1.90
CA LYS A 4 -12.50 -19.49 0.91
C LYS A 4 -13.48 -18.55 1.61
N ILE A 5 -13.61 -17.34 1.09
CA ILE A 5 -14.59 -16.34 1.50
C ILE A 5 -15.38 -15.91 0.26
N ALA A 6 -16.66 -15.62 0.42
CA ALA A 6 -17.45 -14.96 -0.62
C ALA A 6 -17.44 -13.45 -0.32
N VAL A 7 -17.07 -12.65 -1.31
CA VAL A 7 -17.04 -11.19 -1.22
C VAL A 7 -17.72 -10.61 -2.46
N SER A 8 -18.50 -9.54 -2.26
CA SER A 8 -19.04 -8.76 -3.35
C SER A 8 -18.06 -7.66 -3.71
N LEU A 9 -17.77 -7.51 -5.00
CA LEU A 9 -16.94 -6.45 -5.56
C LEU A 9 -17.72 -5.79 -6.69
N PRO A 10 -17.46 -4.50 -6.99
CA PRO A 10 -17.96 -3.88 -8.21
C PRO A 10 -17.54 -4.67 -9.46
N ASP A 11 -18.43 -4.74 -10.45
CA ASP A 11 -18.24 -5.55 -11.65
C ASP A 11 -16.94 -5.18 -12.38
N GLU A 12 -16.63 -3.88 -12.45
CA GLU A 12 -15.41 -3.38 -13.08
C GLU A 12 -14.13 -3.90 -12.40
N GLN A 13 -14.17 -4.13 -11.09
CA GLN A 13 -13.04 -4.71 -10.34
C GLN A 13 -12.90 -6.19 -10.64
N VAL A 14 -14.02 -6.92 -10.73
CA VAL A 14 -14.02 -8.35 -11.09
C VAL A 14 -13.43 -8.54 -12.49
N GLU A 15 -13.88 -7.75 -13.46
CA GLU A 15 -13.35 -7.77 -14.84
C GLU A 15 -11.86 -7.43 -14.88
N MET A 16 -11.42 -6.41 -14.13
CA MET A 16 -10.02 -6.05 -14.02
C MET A 16 -9.16 -7.21 -13.51
N ILE A 17 -9.60 -7.89 -12.43
CA ILE A 17 -8.89 -9.02 -11.85
C ILE A 17 -8.81 -10.17 -12.85
N GLN A 18 -9.92 -10.50 -13.51
CA GLN A 18 -9.96 -11.55 -14.53
C GLN A 18 -8.99 -11.24 -15.68
N ARG A 19 -8.95 -10.00 -16.18
CA ARG A 19 -7.98 -9.56 -17.21
C ARG A 19 -6.54 -9.71 -16.73
N ALA A 20 -6.24 -9.36 -15.48
CA ALA A 20 -4.89 -9.51 -14.92
C ALA A 20 -4.44 -10.97 -14.89
N VAL A 21 -5.35 -11.89 -14.54
CA VAL A 21 -5.07 -13.34 -14.57
C VAL A 21 -4.89 -13.84 -16.00
N GLN A 22 -5.78 -13.46 -16.93
CA GLN A 22 -5.70 -13.86 -18.34
C GLN A 22 -4.39 -13.39 -19.01
N GLN A 23 -3.91 -12.21 -18.64
CA GLN A 23 -2.65 -11.64 -19.13
C GLN A 23 -1.41 -12.19 -18.42
N GLY A 24 -1.56 -13.14 -17.48
CA GLY A 24 -0.46 -13.72 -16.71
C GLY A 24 0.17 -12.76 -15.69
N ARG A 25 -0.42 -11.58 -15.46
CA ARG A 25 0.04 -10.61 -14.45
C ARG A 25 -0.27 -11.07 -13.02
N ALA A 26 -1.18 -12.04 -12.86
CA ALA A 26 -1.43 -12.72 -11.60
C ALA A 26 -1.69 -14.22 -11.82
N ALA A 27 -1.19 -15.05 -10.90
CA ALA A 27 -1.32 -16.51 -11.01
C ALA A 27 -2.76 -17.02 -10.82
N SER A 28 -3.59 -16.28 -10.07
CA SER A 28 -5.00 -16.59 -9.85
C SER A 28 -5.73 -15.39 -9.25
N VAL A 29 -7.08 -15.43 -9.24
CA VAL A 29 -7.93 -14.43 -8.56
C VAL A 29 -7.58 -14.36 -7.07
N SER A 30 -7.50 -15.51 -6.39
CA SER A 30 -7.15 -15.55 -4.97
C SER A 30 -5.75 -14.99 -4.72
N GLY A 31 -4.78 -15.31 -5.59
CA GLY A 31 -3.43 -14.74 -5.49
C GLY A 31 -3.41 -13.22 -5.67
N PHE A 32 -4.15 -12.69 -6.64
CA PHE A 32 -4.30 -11.25 -6.86
C PHE A 32 -4.87 -10.56 -5.61
N ILE A 33 -5.97 -11.07 -5.08
CA ILE A 33 -6.62 -10.51 -3.89
C ILE A 33 -5.72 -10.60 -2.66
N SER A 34 -5.04 -11.72 -2.43
CA SER A 34 -4.10 -11.86 -1.31
C SER A 34 -2.96 -10.85 -1.38
N GLN A 35 -2.42 -10.57 -2.57
CA GLN A 35 -1.39 -9.54 -2.75
C GLN A 35 -1.94 -8.13 -2.51
N ALA A 36 -3.14 -7.83 -3.00
CA ALA A 36 -3.79 -6.55 -2.80
C ALA A 36 -4.06 -6.28 -1.30
N VAL A 37 -4.58 -7.28 -0.58
CA VAL A 37 -4.81 -7.19 0.88
C VAL A 37 -3.49 -7.00 1.62
N ALA A 38 -2.44 -7.76 1.29
CA ALA A 38 -1.13 -7.61 1.93
C ALA A 38 -0.49 -6.25 1.66
N ARG A 39 -0.75 -5.64 0.49
CA ARG A 39 -0.31 -4.28 0.19
C ARG A 39 -1.06 -3.25 1.03
N ALA A 40 -2.39 -3.36 1.10
CA ALA A 40 -3.20 -2.46 1.91
C ALA A 40 -2.81 -2.50 3.40
N ASP A 41 -2.58 -3.69 3.95
CA ASP A 41 -2.12 -3.88 5.34
C ASP A 41 -0.77 -3.20 5.60
N ARG A 42 0.19 -3.35 4.67
CA ARG A 42 1.49 -2.65 4.78
C ARG A 42 1.33 -1.13 4.70
N GLU A 43 0.55 -0.63 3.75
CA GLU A 43 0.31 0.82 3.58
C GLU A 43 -0.38 1.42 4.81
N ASP A 44 -1.37 0.73 5.39
CA ASP A 44 -2.01 1.15 6.64
C ASP A 44 -1.04 1.10 7.82
N SER A 45 -0.19 0.07 7.93
CA SER A 45 0.82 -0.01 8.98
C SER A 45 1.84 1.13 8.90
N LEU A 46 2.24 1.53 7.68
CA LEU A 46 3.16 2.64 7.46
C LEU A 46 2.49 3.97 7.84
N ARG A 47 1.23 4.16 7.46
CA ARG A 47 0.46 5.34 7.85
C ARG A 47 0.35 5.46 9.37
N LEU A 48 0.03 4.37 10.06
CA LEU A 48 -0.05 4.35 11.53
C LEU A 48 1.29 4.69 12.18
N LEU A 49 2.39 4.15 11.66
CA LEU A 49 3.73 4.48 12.16
C LEU A 49 4.05 5.96 11.97
N LEU A 50 3.74 6.54 10.80
CA LEU A 50 3.97 7.96 10.54
C LEU A 50 3.11 8.84 11.46
N GLU A 51 1.84 8.49 11.68
CA GLU A 51 0.94 9.18 12.61
C GLU A 51 1.45 9.10 14.07
N GLU A 52 2.10 8.00 14.47
CA GLU A 52 2.75 7.85 15.77
C GLU A 52 3.99 8.76 15.89
N LEU A 53 4.86 8.76 14.88
CA LEU A 53 6.04 9.63 14.84
C LEU A 53 5.65 11.12 14.89
N ASP A 54 4.64 11.53 14.13
CA ASP A 54 4.13 12.92 14.16
C ASP A 54 3.59 13.30 15.54
N ARG A 55 2.97 12.36 16.26
CA ARG A 55 2.45 12.59 17.61
C ARG A 55 3.59 12.74 18.63
N ASP A 56 4.61 11.90 18.52
CA ASP A 56 5.68 11.81 19.51
C ASP A 56 6.79 12.85 19.30
N LEU A 57 7.10 13.16 18.04
CA LEU A 57 8.19 14.06 17.65
C LEU A 57 7.69 15.41 17.11
N GLY A 58 6.40 15.50 16.76
CA GLY A 58 5.84 16.64 16.04
C GLY A 58 6.00 16.49 14.52
N ALA A 59 5.24 17.30 13.78
CA ALA A 59 5.30 17.31 12.32
C ALA A 59 6.65 17.83 11.81
N VAL A 60 7.14 17.26 10.71
CA VAL A 60 8.37 17.69 10.04
C VAL A 60 8.26 19.14 9.59
N SER A 61 9.19 19.98 10.05
CA SER A 61 9.20 21.40 9.72
C SER A 61 9.92 21.70 8.40
N ALA A 62 9.71 22.91 7.87
CA ALA A 62 10.47 23.38 6.71
C ALA A 62 11.98 23.48 6.99
N GLU A 63 12.38 23.71 8.25
CA GLU A 63 13.79 23.74 8.65
C GLU A 63 14.40 22.34 8.61
N ASP A 64 13.65 21.31 9.06
CA ASP A 64 14.09 19.91 9.00
C ASP A 64 14.28 19.45 7.55
N LEU A 65 13.36 19.83 6.65
CA LEU A 65 13.48 19.53 5.22
C LEU A 65 14.67 20.24 4.58
N ALA A 66 14.87 21.53 4.87
CA ALA A 66 16.02 22.29 4.36
C ALA A 66 17.36 21.77 4.90
N TRP A 67 17.39 21.25 6.12
CA TRP A 67 18.53 20.54 6.66
C TRP A 67 18.78 19.22 5.91
N ALA A 68 17.74 18.40 5.71
CA ALA A 68 17.85 17.13 5.01
C ALA A 68 18.33 17.30 3.56
N ASP A 69 17.79 18.27 2.82
CA ASP A 69 18.20 18.55 1.43
C ASP A 69 19.69 18.92 1.33
N ARG A 70 20.23 19.66 2.31
CA ARG A 70 21.67 19.97 2.36
C ARG A 70 22.51 18.72 2.60
N GLU A 71 22.14 17.88 3.56
CA GLU A 71 22.88 16.66 3.88
C GLU A 71 22.81 15.61 2.75
N LEU A 72 21.69 15.57 2.02
CA LEU A 72 21.49 14.68 0.88
C LEU A 72 22.07 15.23 -0.44
N GLY A 73 22.61 16.46 -0.44
CA GLY A 73 23.19 17.09 -1.63
C GLY A 73 22.16 17.47 -2.71
N LEU A 74 20.92 17.75 -2.30
CA LEU A 74 19.80 18.15 -3.17
C LEU A 74 19.65 19.68 -3.28
N ALA A 75 20.36 20.43 -2.42
CA ALA A 75 20.34 21.90 -2.34
C ALA A 75 21.53 22.58 -3.02
#